data_AF-K7X0W7-F1
#
_entry.id   AF-K7X0W7-F1
#
_cell.length_a   1.000
_cell.length_b   1.000
_cell.length_c   1.000
_cell.angle_alpha   90.00
_cell.angle_beta   90.00
_cell.angle_gamma   90.00
#
_symmetry.space_group_name_H-M   'P 1'
#
loop_
_entity.id
_entity.type
_entity.pdbx_description
1 polymer ?
#
loop_
_entity_poly.entity_id
_entity_poly.type
_entity_poly.pdbx_seq_one_letter_code
_entity_poly.pdbx_strand_id
1 'polypeptide(L)'
;MTIDSKIFHYPPEFLNLLINTIPLLFRSKEDLIIFFQGAGVNPSITKDIADIVKMNKDSISKYQIVRTILTRLNEMGDLGLEARREIVKQVTEFETFYTCWPDDQLKAKGLVSEVRRVVNVKDSFTQIKKELEQERKKRISEQEEKVKQMEKQRQELSAINKDLKLLFRETDNWKRGKALEGVLNRLFKANGILLREDITVKGNSSEGIIEQIDGVAEIDGELYLVEMKWWSKPLGPGDVSQHLVRVFNRGHARGIFISNSNYTDAAIISCKESLQRTVVVLCKLEEIVLLLEQERDLTTLLKQKIHAAIIDKNPFYTP
;
A
#
# COMPACT_ATOMS: atom_id res chain seq x y z
N MET A 1 -5.44 51.60 -2.48
CA MET A 1 -6.77 51.15 -2.93
C MET A 1 -6.61 49.76 -3.50
N THR A 2 -6.77 48.74 -2.66
CA THR A 2 -6.90 47.36 -3.07
C THR A 2 -8.18 47.25 -3.87
N ILE A 3 -8.06 46.99 -5.17
CA ILE A 3 -9.20 46.60 -6.01
C ILE A 3 -9.62 45.24 -5.47
N ASP A 4 -10.67 45.24 -4.66
CA ASP A 4 -11.26 44.06 -4.08
C ASP A 4 -11.81 43.22 -5.24
N SER A 5 -10.99 42.28 -5.72
CA SER A 5 -11.33 41.43 -6.85
C SER A 5 -12.39 40.44 -6.36
N LYS A 6 -13.66 40.83 -6.43
CA LYS A 6 -14.79 39.92 -6.19
C LYS A 6 -14.60 38.71 -7.11
N ILE A 7 -14.21 37.57 -6.53
CA ILE A 7 -14.07 36.31 -7.26
C ILE A 7 -15.49 35.86 -7.62
N PHE A 8 -15.89 36.12 -8.86
CA PHE A 8 -17.17 35.63 -9.36
C PHE A 8 -17.07 34.11 -9.57
N HIS A 9 -17.81 33.34 -8.78
CA HIS A 9 -17.80 31.88 -8.87
C HIS A 9 -18.50 31.34 -10.12
N TYR A 10 -19.57 32.01 -10.58
CA TYR A 10 -19.96 31.91 -11.98
C TYR A 10 -19.11 32.87 -12.81
N PRO A 11 -18.34 32.38 -13.80
CA PRO A 11 -17.73 33.26 -14.78
C PRO A 11 -18.80 34.13 -15.46
N PRO A 12 -18.48 35.39 -15.85
CA PRO A 12 -19.45 36.31 -16.46
C PRO A 12 -20.24 35.71 -17.63
N GLU A 13 -19.58 34.90 -18.47
CA GLU A 13 -20.20 34.21 -19.61
C GLU A 13 -21.28 33.22 -19.18
N PHE A 14 -20.98 32.40 -18.17
CA PHE A 14 -21.93 31.39 -17.66
C PHE A 14 -23.08 32.05 -16.90
N LEU A 15 -22.80 33.12 -16.15
CA LEU A 15 -23.84 33.94 -15.52
C LEU A 15 -24.80 34.51 -16.57
N ASN A 16 -24.28 35.08 -17.66
CA ASN A 16 -25.12 35.60 -18.75
C ASN A 16 -25.90 34.49 -19.46
N LEU A 17 -25.31 33.31 -19.65
CA LEU A 17 -26.01 32.15 -20.21
C LEU A 17 -27.23 31.78 -19.35
N LEU A 18 -27.09 31.70 -18.03
CA LEU A 18 -28.21 31.46 -17.12
C LEU A 18 -29.26 32.58 -17.15
N ILE A 19 -28.82 33.84 -17.20
CA ILE A 19 -29.71 35.02 -17.32
C ILE A 19 -30.55 34.96 -18.60
N ASN A 20 -29.99 34.44 -19.70
CA ASN A 20 -30.71 34.28 -20.95
C ASN A 20 -31.62 33.04 -20.98
N THR A 21 -31.31 32.02 -20.17
CA THR A 21 -32.01 30.73 -20.16
C THR A 21 -33.23 30.74 -19.25
N ILE A 22 -33.04 31.06 -17.96
CA ILE A 22 -34.04 30.91 -16.90
C ILE A 22 -35.36 31.65 -17.21
N PRO A 23 -35.35 32.91 -17.70
CA PRO A 23 -36.58 33.63 -18.02
C PRO A 23 -37.48 32.92 -19.04
N LEU A 24 -36.92 32.11 -19.94
CA LEU A 24 -37.69 31.40 -20.98
C LEU A 24 -38.38 30.15 -20.44
N LEU A 25 -37.89 29.61 -19.31
CA LEU A 25 -38.43 28.38 -18.71
C LEU A 25 -39.74 28.63 -17.94
N PHE A 26 -40.00 29.86 -17.51
CA PHE A 26 -41.13 30.22 -16.66
C PHE A 26 -42.02 31.28 -17.33
N ARG A 27 -43.35 31.11 -17.32
CA ARG A 27 -44.27 32.07 -17.97
C ARG A 27 -44.43 33.34 -17.15
N SER A 28 -44.65 33.21 -15.84
CA SER A 28 -44.91 34.32 -14.92
C SER A 28 -43.67 34.76 -14.14
N LYS A 29 -43.74 35.93 -13.50
CA LYS A 29 -42.66 36.44 -12.62
C LYS A 29 -42.72 35.75 -11.26
N GLU A 30 -43.92 35.35 -10.86
CA GLU A 30 -44.22 34.61 -9.64
C GLU A 30 -43.59 33.21 -9.67
N ASP A 31 -43.78 32.45 -10.77
CA ASP A 31 -43.17 31.12 -10.94
C ASP A 31 -41.64 31.19 -10.89
N LEU A 32 -41.07 32.27 -11.42
CA LEU A 32 -39.65 32.50 -11.45
C LEU A 32 -39.10 32.80 -10.04
N ILE A 33 -39.85 33.51 -9.19
CA ILE A 33 -39.50 33.71 -7.78
C ILE A 33 -39.63 32.38 -7.01
N ILE A 34 -40.71 31.63 -7.24
CA ILE A 34 -40.92 30.31 -6.61
C ILE A 34 -39.80 29.35 -6.98
N PHE A 35 -39.34 29.35 -8.24
CA PHE A 35 -38.19 28.58 -8.68
C PHE A 35 -36.94 28.88 -7.85
N PHE A 36 -36.59 30.17 -7.68
CA PHE A 36 -35.43 30.52 -6.87
C PHE A 36 -35.58 30.11 -5.40
N GLN A 37 -36.76 30.31 -4.81
CA GLN A 37 -37.01 29.87 -3.44
C GLN A 37 -36.93 28.34 -3.29
N GLY A 38 -37.48 27.60 -4.26
CA GLY A 38 -37.40 26.14 -4.34
C GLY A 38 -35.98 25.62 -4.56
N ALA A 39 -35.12 26.41 -5.20
CA ALA A 39 -33.68 26.14 -5.32
C ALA A 39 -32.88 26.53 -4.05
N GLY A 40 -33.55 26.87 -2.95
CA GLY A 40 -32.92 27.18 -1.66
C GLY A 40 -32.41 28.62 -1.54
N VAL A 41 -32.81 29.54 -2.43
CA VAL A 41 -32.48 30.96 -2.28
C VAL A 41 -33.23 31.54 -1.08
N ASN A 42 -32.47 32.08 -0.11
CA ASN A 42 -33.06 32.65 1.09
C ASN A 42 -34.06 33.77 0.74
N PRO A 43 -35.26 33.80 1.34
CA PRO A 43 -36.25 34.84 1.08
C PRO A 43 -35.72 36.27 1.21
N SER A 44 -34.73 36.52 2.07
CA SER A 44 -34.10 37.85 2.21
C SER A 44 -33.48 38.36 0.90
N ILE A 45 -33.06 37.46 0.00
CA ILE A 45 -32.45 37.78 -1.29
C ILE A 45 -33.51 38.08 -2.36
N THR A 46 -34.72 37.52 -2.21
CA THR A 46 -35.82 37.65 -3.19
C THR A 46 -36.92 38.62 -2.74
N LYS A 47 -36.95 39.02 -1.48
CA LYS A 47 -38.11 39.69 -0.86
C LYS A 47 -38.45 41.02 -1.54
N ASP A 48 -37.46 41.88 -1.71
CA ASP A 48 -37.63 43.18 -2.38
C ASP A 48 -38.13 43.01 -3.83
N ILE A 49 -37.63 42.01 -4.54
CA ILE A 49 -38.08 41.68 -5.90
C ILE A 49 -39.52 41.18 -5.88
N ALA A 50 -39.87 40.30 -4.92
CA ALA A 50 -41.23 39.79 -4.77
C ALA A 50 -42.23 40.91 -4.44
N ASP A 51 -41.83 41.87 -3.61
CA ASP A 51 -42.65 43.04 -3.26
C ASP A 51 -42.86 43.94 -4.49
N ILE A 52 -41.83 44.17 -5.30
CA ILE A 52 -41.94 44.90 -6.59
C ILE A 52 -42.92 44.20 -7.52
N VAL A 53 -42.82 42.88 -7.70
CA VAL A 53 -43.70 42.11 -8.58
C VAL A 53 -45.16 42.20 -8.12
N LYS A 54 -45.42 42.17 -6.81
CA LYS A 54 -46.77 42.32 -6.24
C LYS A 54 -47.34 43.72 -6.44
N MET A 55 -46.54 44.76 -6.24
CA MET A 55 -46.99 46.16 -6.29
C MET A 55 -47.10 46.70 -7.71
N ASN A 56 -46.10 46.42 -8.54
CA ASN A 56 -46.02 46.92 -9.91
C ASN A 56 -45.24 45.93 -10.78
N LYS A 57 -45.92 44.86 -11.19
CA LYS A 57 -45.32 43.80 -12.02
C LYS A 57 -44.63 44.35 -13.27
N ASP A 58 -45.16 45.40 -13.91
CA ASP A 58 -44.65 45.90 -15.20
C ASP A 58 -43.36 46.71 -15.07
N SER A 59 -43.00 47.13 -13.86
CA SER A 59 -41.75 47.86 -13.58
C SER A 59 -40.48 47.01 -13.66
N ILE A 60 -40.59 45.67 -13.65
CA ILE A 60 -39.43 44.76 -13.66
C ILE A 60 -39.63 43.60 -14.64
N SER A 61 -38.64 43.34 -15.48
CA SER A 61 -38.64 42.21 -16.42
C SER A 61 -38.13 40.91 -15.79
N LYS A 62 -38.51 39.75 -16.34
CA LYS A 62 -37.98 38.44 -15.90
C LYS A 62 -36.44 38.38 -15.96
N TYR A 63 -35.83 38.98 -16.98
CA TYR A 63 -34.38 39.05 -17.13
C TYR A 63 -33.71 39.88 -16.04
N GLN A 64 -34.32 41.01 -15.64
CA GLN A 64 -33.84 41.81 -14.51
C GLN A 64 -33.94 41.05 -13.19
N ILE A 65 -35.05 40.33 -12.96
CA ILE A 65 -35.21 39.48 -11.76
C ILE A 65 -34.06 38.46 -11.67
N VAL A 66 -33.87 37.66 -12.72
CA VAL A 66 -32.82 36.62 -12.76
C VAL A 66 -31.44 37.22 -12.58
N ARG A 67 -31.13 38.32 -13.29
CA ARG A 67 -29.83 39.01 -13.17
C ARG A 67 -29.57 39.44 -11.74
N THR A 68 -30.52 40.11 -11.09
CA THR A 68 -30.37 40.60 -9.72
C THR A 68 -30.14 39.45 -8.73
N ILE A 69 -30.96 38.40 -8.78
CA ILE A 69 -30.84 37.27 -7.86
C ILE A 69 -29.52 36.52 -8.06
N LEU A 70 -29.17 36.17 -9.31
CA LEU A 70 -27.94 35.44 -9.58
C LEU A 70 -26.69 36.26 -9.23
N THR A 71 -26.74 37.59 -9.41
CA THR A 71 -25.63 38.48 -9.04
C THR A 71 -25.44 38.49 -7.53
N ARG A 72 -26.52 38.68 -6.75
CA ARG A 72 -26.50 38.62 -5.28
C ARG A 72 -25.93 37.30 -4.78
N LEU A 73 -26.38 36.17 -5.33
CA LEU A 73 -25.88 34.84 -4.96
C LEU A 73 -24.40 34.62 -5.31
N ASN A 74 -23.91 35.23 -6.38
CA ASN A 74 -22.51 35.11 -6.79
C ASN A 74 -21.60 35.96 -5.88
N GLU A 75 -22.09 37.13 -5.43
CA GLU A 75 -21.38 38.03 -4.51
C GLU A 75 -21.29 37.49 -3.07
N MET A 76 -22.19 36.58 -2.68
CA MET A 76 -22.19 35.93 -1.36
C MET A 76 -21.07 34.90 -1.17
N GLY A 77 -20.28 34.61 -2.21
CA GLY A 77 -19.20 33.63 -2.12
C GLY A 77 -19.72 32.23 -1.78
N ASP A 78 -19.04 31.54 -0.86
CA ASP A 78 -19.38 30.17 -0.45
C ASP A 78 -20.75 30.06 0.22
N LEU A 79 -21.26 31.11 0.88
CA LEU A 79 -22.61 31.12 1.48
C LEU A 79 -23.72 30.97 0.43
N GLY A 80 -23.47 31.33 -0.83
CA GLY A 80 -24.40 31.15 -1.93
C GLY A 80 -24.19 29.85 -2.74
N LEU A 81 -23.23 29.00 -2.36
CA LEU A 81 -22.79 27.87 -3.18
C LEU A 81 -23.88 26.82 -3.40
N GLU A 82 -24.61 26.45 -2.36
CA GLU A 82 -25.66 25.42 -2.44
C GLU A 82 -26.80 25.87 -3.36
N ALA A 83 -27.33 27.07 -3.14
CA ALA A 83 -28.38 27.64 -3.99
C ALA A 83 -27.93 27.77 -5.44
N ARG A 84 -26.66 28.17 -5.67
CA ARG A 84 -26.08 28.23 -7.02
C ARG A 84 -26.05 26.84 -7.69
N ARG A 85 -25.55 25.82 -7.00
CA ARG A 85 -25.53 24.45 -7.53
C ARG A 85 -26.93 23.92 -7.85
N GLU A 86 -27.89 24.16 -6.97
CA GLU A 86 -29.26 23.71 -7.17
C GLU A 86 -29.94 24.42 -8.36
N ILE A 87 -29.73 25.73 -8.54
CA ILE A 87 -30.20 26.46 -9.72
C ILE A 87 -29.65 25.84 -11.01
N VAL A 88 -28.33 25.60 -11.07
CA VAL A 88 -27.70 25.00 -12.26
C VAL A 88 -28.26 23.60 -12.52
N LYS A 89 -28.37 22.79 -11.47
CA LYS A 89 -28.94 21.44 -11.54
C LYS A 89 -30.35 21.45 -12.12
N GLN A 90 -31.27 22.25 -11.57
CA GLN A 90 -32.65 22.32 -12.04
C GLN A 90 -32.75 22.82 -13.49
N VAL A 91 -31.89 23.76 -13.90
CA VAL A 91 -31.81 24.18 -15.31
C VAL A 91 -31.30 23.04 -16.20
N THR A 92 -30.28 22.30 -15.78
CA THR A 92 -29.77 21.16 -16.55
C THR A 92 -30.73 19.96 -16.58
N GLU A 93 -31.56 19.77 -15.55
CA GLU A 93 -32.57 18.70 -15.48
C GLU A 93 -33.90 19.10 -16.14
N PHE A 94 -33.99 20.30 -16.73
CA PHE A 94 -35.19 20.74 -17.43
C PHE A 94 -35.38 19.96 -18.74
N GLU A 95 -36.24 18.95 -18.72
CA GLU A 95 -36.47 18.06 -19.87
C GLU A 95 -37.68 18.45 -20.72
N THR A 96 -38.65 19.16 -20.14
CA THR A 96 -39.93 19.39 -20.81
C THR A 96 -40.30 20.85 -20.98
N PHE A 97 -40.51 21.28 -22.23
CA PHE A 97 -40.67 22.68 -22.61
C PHE A 97 -42.12 23.07 -22.96
N TYR A 98 -43.11 22.18 -22.80
CA TYR A 98 -44.53 22.50 -23.11
C TYR A 98 -45.09 23.62 -22.23
N THR A 99 -44.48 23.83 -21.05
CA THR A 99 -44.83 24.90 -20.11
C THR A 99 -44.26 26.26 -20.52
N CYS A 100 -43.29 26.32 -21.43
CA CYS A 100 -42.77 27.58 -21.97
C CYS A 100 -43.80 28.24 -22.92
N TRP A 101 -43.57 29.51 -23.29
CA TRP A 101 -44.33 30.13 -24.39
C TRP A 101 -44.02 29.41 -25.71
N PRO A 102 -45.01 29.17 -26.59
CA PRO A 102 -44.79 28.41 -27.84
C PRO A 102 -43.61 28.91 -28.67
N ASP A 103 -43.49 30.22 -28.84
CA ASP A 103 -42.43 30.85 -29.64
C ASP A 103 -41.04 30.76 -28.98
N ASP A 104 -40.99 30.55 -27.66
CA ASP A 104 -39.74 30.45 -26.89
C ASP A 104 -39.22 29.01 -26.75
N GLN A 105 -40.03 27.97 -27.06
CA GLN A 105 -39.68 26.57 -26.78
C GLN A 105 -38.37 26.14 -27.44
N LEU A 106 -38.18 26.44 -28.72
CA LEU A 106 -36.97 26.07 -29.46
C LEU A 106 -35.74 26.78 -28.87
N LYS A 107 -35.88 28.07 -28.55
CA LYS A 107 -34.82 28.90 -27.98
C LYS A 107 -34.43 28.42 -26.58
N ALA A 108 -35.41 28.12 -25.73
CA ALA A 108 -35.22 27.58 -24.39
C ALA A 108 -34.48 26.24 -24.45
N LYS A 109 -34.89 25.33 -25.35
CA LYS A 109 -34.24 24.02 -25.55
C LYS A 109 -32.78 24.16 -25.96
N GLY A 110 -32.47 25.06 -26.89
CA GLY A 110 -31.09 25.34 -27.33
C GLY A 110 -30.22 25.87 -26.19
N LEU A 111 -30.73 26.82 -25.41
CA LEU A 111 -29.99 27.41 -24.30
C LEU A 111 -29.77 26.43 -23.13
N VAL A 112 -30.76 25.61 -22.78
CA VAL A 112 -30.59 24.54 -21.78
C VAL A 112 -29.54 23.53 -22.23
N SER A 113 -29.52 23.16 -23.52
CA SER A 113 -28.47 22.28 -24.08
C SER A 113 -27.07 22.88 -23.93
N GLU A 114 -26.94 24.20 -24.13
CA GLU A 114 -25.66 24.89 -23.97
C GLU A 114 -25.23 24.95 -22.51
N VAL A 115 -26.16 25.18 -21.58
CA VAL A 115 -25.89 25.10 -20.12
C VAL A 115 -25.36 23.70 -19.76
N ARG A 116 -26.01 22.63 -20.23
CA ARG A 116 -25.57 21.24 -20.01
C ARG A 116 -24.15 21.00 -20.53
N ARG A 117 -23.85 21.48 -21.74
CA ARG A 117 -22.53 21.34 -22.38
C ARG A 117 -21.42 21.96 -21.53
N VAL A 118 -21.63 23.19 -21.04
CA VAL A 118 -20.65 23.91 -20.22
C VAL A 118 -20.44 23.25 -18.85
N VAL A 119 -21.49 22.73 -18.23
CA VAL A 119 -21.41 22.03 -16.93
C VAL A 119 -20.66 20.71 -17.06
N ASN A 120 -21.01 19.87 -18.05
CA ASN A 120 -20.37 18.58 -18.27
C ASN A 120 -18.84 18.69 -18.46
N VAL A 121 -18.38 19.67 -19.24
CA VAL A 121 -16.94 19.90 -19.43
C VAL A 121 -16.22 20.17 -18.10
N LYS A 122 -16.81 20.98 -17.22
CA LYS A 122 -16.21 21.34 -15.93
C LYS A 122 -16.22 20.18 -14.92
N ASP A 123 -17.26 19.35 -14.95
CA ASP A 123 -17.33 18.16 -14.10
C ASP A 123 -16.29 17.12 -14.49
N SER A 124 -16.04 16.91 -15.78
CA SER A 124 -14.97 16.03 -16.26
C SER A 124 -13.59 16.47 -15.77
N PHE A 125 -13.24 17.76 -15.83
CA PHE A 125 -11.97 18.26 -15.30
C PHE A 125 -11.85 18.07 -13.78
N THR A 126 -12.96 18.19 -13.06
CA THR A 126 -12.99 18.03 -11.60
C THR A 126 -12.78 16.57 -11.20
N GLN A 127 -13.38 15.62 -11.93
CA GLN A 127 -13.20 14.19 -11.72
C GLN A 127 -11.75 13.76 -12.00
N ILE A 128 -11.20 14.17 -13.15
CA ILE A 128 -9.81 13.88 -13.52
C ILE A 128 -8.81 14.39 -12.46
N LYS A 129 -9.01 15.61 -11.94
CA LYS A 129 -8.14 16.18 -10.90
C LYS A 129 -8.21 15.37 -9.60
N LYS A 130 -9.39 14.91 -9.19
CA LYS A 130 -9.58 14.07 -7.99
C LYS A 130 -8.92 12.70 -8.16
N GLU A 131 -9.08 12.06 -9.32
CA GLU A 131 -8.46 10.77 -9.63
C GLU A 131 -6.93 10.85 -9.59
N LEU A 132 -6.34 11.87 -10.22
CA LEU A 132 -4.89 12.11 -10.18
C LEU A 132 -4.37 12.35 -8.76
N GLU A 133 -5.12 13.05 -7.92
CA GLU A 133 -4.73 13.28 -6.52
C GLU A 133 -4.82 12.01 -5.68
N GLN A 134 -5.85 11.19 -5.89
CA GLN A 134 -6.00 9.88 -5.25
C GLN A 134 -4.86 8.93 -5.64
N GLU A 135 -4.51 8.88 -6.93
CA GLU A 135 -3.41 8.04 -7.42
C GLU A 135 -2.07 8.49 -6.83
N ARG A 136 -1.82 9.80 -6.75
CA ARG A 136 -0.62 10.34 -6.09
C ARG A 136 -0.57 9.95 -4.61
N LYS A 137 -1.66 10.12 -3.86
CA LYS A 137 -1.73 9.72 -2.44
C LYS A 137 -1.48 8.23 -2.26
N LYS A 138 -2.05 7.39 -3.13
CA LYS A 138 -1.81 5.94 -3.11
C LYS A 138 -0.34 5.60 -3.35
N ARG A 139 0.29 6.19 -4.38
CA ARG A 139 1.72 5.97 -4.68
C ARG A 139 2.63 6.40 -3.52
N ILE A 140 2.36 7.55 -2.90
CA ILE A 140 3.12 8.03 -1.74
C ILE A 140 2.98 7.05 -0.58
N SER A 141 1.76 6.65 -0.24
CA SER A 141 1.50 5.70 0.85
C SER A 141 2.16 4.33 0.60
N GLU A 142 2.13 3.82 -0.64
CA GLU A 142 2.80 2.57 -1.00
C GLU A 142 4.33 2.69 -0.89
N GLN A 143 4.90 3.84 -1.24
CA GLN A 143 6.34 4.10 -1.08
C GLN A 143 6.74 4.21 0.39
N GLU A 144 5.96 4.94 1.19
CA GLU A 144 6.20 5.09 2.64
C GLU A 144 6.15 3.74 3.36
N GLU A 145 5.18 2.87 3.04
CA GLU A 145 5.08 1.54 3.65
C GLU A 145 6.27 0.65 3.26
N LYS A 146 6.72 0.71 2.00
CA LYS A 146 7.92 -0.02 1.55
C LYS A 146 9.18 0.43 2.30
N VAL A 147 9.38 1.75 2.42
CA VAL A 147 10.52 2.31 3.16
C VAL A 147 10.50 1.86 4.62
N LYS A 148 9.33 1.95 5.27
CA LYS A 148 9.14 1.53 6.65
C LYS A 148 9.40 0.03 6.85
N GLN A 149 8.98 -0.81 5.90
CA GLN A 149 9.24 -2.25 5.94
C GLN A 149 10.73 -2.56 5.80
N MET A 150 11.43 -1.89 4.86
CA MET A 150 12.88 -2.04 4.70
C MET A 150 13.65 -1.59 5.94
N GLU A 151 13.26 -0.47 6.54
CA GLU A 151 13.88 0.03 7.77
C GLU A 151 13.69 -0.95 8.93
N LYS A 152 12.46 -1.48 9.11
CA LYS A 152 12.17 -2.50 10.13
C LYS A 152 13.01 -3.76 9.94
N GLN A 153 13.15 -4.25 8.70
CA GLN A 153 13.97 -5.43 8.41
C GLN A 153 15.45 -5.16 8.71
N ARG A 154 15.96 -3.98 8.35
CA ARG A 154 17.34 -3.58 8.66
C ARG A 154 17.60 -3.50 10.17
N GLN A 155 16.65 -2.94 10.92
CA GLN A 155 16.73 -2.87 12.39
C GLN A 155 16.75 -4.27 13.02
N GLU A 156 15.92 -5.20 12.54
CA GLU A 156 15.90 -6.59 13.01
C GLU A 156 17.24 -7.28 12.75
N LEU A 157 17.79 -7.18 11.52
CA LEU A 157 19.08 -7.77 11.19
C LEU A 157 20.24 -7.17 12.01
N SER A 158 20.19 -5.86 12.28
CA SER A 158 21.16 -5.18 13.15
C SER A 158 21.09 -5.70 14.59
N ALA A 159 19.88 -5.91 15.13
CA ALA A 159 19.68 -6.50 16.45
C ALA A 159 20.20 -7.94 16.52
N ILE A 160 19.89 -8.76 15.51
CA ILE A 160 20.40 -10.13 15.39
C ILE A 160 21.92 -10.16 15.34
N ASN A 161 22.56 -9.28 14.55
CA ASN A 161 24.02 -9.19 14.47
C ASN A 161 24.63 -8.80 15.83
N LYS A 162 24.02 -7.85 16.54
CA LYS A 162 24.45 -7.46 17.89
C LYS A 162 24.39 -8.63 18.86
N ASP A 163 23.28 -9.37 18.88
CA ASP A 163 23.09 -10.51 19.77
C ASP A 163 24.06 -11.64 19.43
N LEU A 164 24.30 -11.90 18.13
CA LEU A 164 25.29 -12.87 17.68
C LEU A 164 26.70 -12.51 18.18
N LYS A 165 27.09 -11.24 18.11
CA LYS A 165 28.38 -10.75 18.62
C LYS A 165 28.52 -10.92 20.13
N LEU A 166 27.43 -10.80 20.89
CA LEU A 166 27.45 -11.01 22.34
C LEU A 166 27.77 -12.47 22.71
N LEU A 167 27.39 -13.44 21.88
CA LEU A 167 27.65 -14.87 22.13
C LEU A 167 29.15 -15.20 22.22
N PHE A 168 30.01 -14.45 21.52
CA PHE A 168 31.46 -14.64 21.61
C PHE A 168 32.05 -14.29 22.99
N ARG A 169 31.29 -13.56 23.82
CA ARG A 169 31.68 -13.22 25.20
C ARG A 169 31.04 -14.14 26.24
N GLU A 170 30.12 -15.02 25.85
CA GLU A 170 29.49 -15.98 26.74
C GLU A 170 30.47 -17.12 27.05
N THR A 171 30.68 -17.36 28.35
CA THR A 171 31.63 -18.35 28.87
C THR A 171 30.95 -19.69 29.15
N ASP A 172 29.64 -19.69 29.40
CA ASP A 172 28.84 -20.89 29.59
C ASP A 172 28.50 -21.52 28.22
N ASN A 173 29.12 -22.68 27.95
CA ASN A 173 28.95 -23.40 26.68
C ASN A 173 27.50 -23.77 26.39
N TRP A 174 26.72 -24.16 27.41
CA TRP A 174 25.33 -24.57 27.23
C TRP A 174 24.46 -23.37 26.90
N LYS A 175 24.59 -22.28 27.67
CA LYS A 175 23.86 -21.02 27.40
C LYS A 175 24.21 -20.46 26.03
N ARG A 176 25.48 -20.50 25.64
CA ARG A 176 25.93 -20.03 24.33
C ARG A 176 25.32 -20.83 23.18
N GLY A 177 25.29 -22.16 23.31
CA GLY A 177 24.64 -23.03 22.33
C GLY A 177 23.16 -22.70 22.15
N LYS A 178 22.40 -22.67 23.25
CA LYS A 178 20.96 -22.38 23.18
C LYS A 178 20.67 -20.97 22.67
N ALA A 179 21.47 -19.99 23.05
CA ALA A 179 21.32 -18.62 22.57
C ALA A 179 21.64 -18.50 21.07
N LEU A 180 22.62 -19.27 20.57
CA LEU A 180 22.94 -19.33 19.15
C LEU A 180 21.79 -19.92 18.32
N GLU A 181 21.17 -21.01 18.77
CA GLU A 181 19.96 -21.56 18.13
C GLU A 181 18.88 -20.48 17.96
N GLY A 182 18.59 -19.74 19.03
CA GLY A 182 17.61 -18.65 19.00
C GLY A 182 17.98 -17.50 18.06
N VAL A 183 19.27 -17.13 17.99
CA VAL A 183 19.76 -16.09 17.07
C VAL A 183 19.62 -16.52 15.61
N LEU A 184 19.96 -17.77 15.28
CA LEU A 184 19.82 -18.29 13.91
C LEU A 184 18.37 -18.47 13.49
N ASN A 185 17.50 -18.92 14.39
CA ASN A 185 16.07 -19.03 14.10
C ASN A 185 15.49 -17.65 13.76
N ARG A 186 15.82 -16.60 14.53
CA ARG A 186 15.44 -15.23 14.18
C ARG A 186 16.03 -14.79 12.85
N LEU A 187 17.29 -15.13 12.56
CA LEU A 187 17.92 -14.81 11.29
C LEU A 187 17.20 -15.46 10.10
N PHE A 188 16.91 -16.75 10.17
CA PHE A 188 16.17 -17.47 9.13
C PHE A 188 14.76 -16.92 8.95
N LYS A 189 14.10 -16.55 10.05
CA LYS A 189 12.78 -15.90 10.02
C LYS A 189 12.84 -14.53 9.35
N ALA A 190 13.84 -13.71 9.67
CA ALA A 190 14.04 -12.38 9.08
C ALA A 190 14.37 -12.44 7.57
N ASN A 191 14.89 -13.57 7.09
CA ASN A 191 15.14 -13.85 5.68
C ASN A 191 13.99 -14.65 5.01
N GLY A 192 12.91 -14.94 5.73
CA GLY A 192 11.73 -15.63 5.18
C GLY A 192 11.94 -17.10 4.83
N ILE A 193 12.99 -17.74 5.35
CA ILE A 193 13.34 -19.14 5.06
C ILE A 193 13.05 -20.09 6.22
N LEU A 194 12.71 -19.60 7.42
CA LEU A 194 12.40 -20.48 8.56
C LEU A 194 11.02 -21.13 8.40
N LEU A 195 10.97 -22.46 8.40
CA LEU A 195 9.73 -23.23 8.40
C LEU A 195 9.32 -23.64 9.82
N ARG A 196 10.27 -24.14 10.63
CA ARG A 196 9.99 -24.60 11.99
C ARG A 196 11.21 -24.49 12.89
N GLU A 197 11.00 -24.01 14.11
CA GLU A 197 11.99 -23.99 15.19
C GLU A 197 12.00 -25.35 15.91
N ASP A 198 13.18 -25.80 16.38
CA ASP A 198 13.37 -26.89 17.35
C ASP A 198 12.42 -28.10 17.15
N ILE A 199 12.71 -28.96 16.16
CA ILE A 199 11.91 -30.16 15.93
C ILE A 199 12.35 -31.26 16.89
N THR A 200 11.41 -31.69 17.74
CA THR A 200 11.59 -32.83 18.63
C THR A 200 10.73 -34.01 18.18
N VAL A 201 11.35 -35.14 17.86
CA VAL A 201 10.64 -36.42 17.62
C VAL A 201 10.65 -37.22 18.92
N LYS A 202 9.46 -37.55 19.43
CA LYS A 202 9.28 -38.39 20.63
C LYS A 202 9.02 -39.83 20.23
N GLY A 203 9.50 -40.76 21.05
CA GLY A 203 9.21 -42.19 20.87
C GLY A 203 7.76 -42.55 21.16
N ASN A 204 7.33 -43.68 20.61
CA ASN A 204 5.94 -44.14 20.75
C ASN A 204 5.66 -44.79 22.12
N SER A 205 6.68 -45.06 22.95
CA SER A 205 6.51 -45.80 24.22
C SER A 205 7.58 -45.45 25.26
N SER A 206 7.37 -44.39 26.06
CA SER A 206 8.19 -44.04 27.23
C SER A 206 9.67 -43.65 26.98
N GLU A 207 10.15 -43.75 25.73
CA GLU A 207 11.56 -43.56 25.32
C GLU A 207 12.07 -42.11 25.41
N GLY A 208 11.19 -41.14 25.71
CA GLY A 208 11.56 -39.73 25.76
C GLY A 208 11.79 -39.12 24.37
N ILE A 209 12.67 -38.12 24.30
CA ILE A 209 13.07 -37.44 23.07
C ILE A 209 14.07 -38.31 22.33
N ILE A 210 13.71 -38.79 21.13
CA ILE A 210 14.58 -39.63 20.29
C ILE A 210 15.46 -38.76 19.41
N GLU A 211 14.94 -37.63 18.96
CA GLU A 211 15.64 -36.76 18.01
C GLU A 211 15.30 -35.30 18.26
N GLN A 212 16.32 -34.44 18.20
CA GLN A 212 16.20 -32.99 18.24
C GLN A 212 16.95 -32.42 17.04
N ILE A 213 16.33 -31.47 16.35
CA ILE A 213 16.91 -30.69 15.26
C ILE A 213 16.67 -29.22 15.55
N ASP A 214 17.71 -28.40 15.45
CA ASP A 214 17.69 -26.99 15.84
C ASP A 214 16.74 -26.15 14.98
N GLY A 215 16.59 -26.49 13.70
CA GLY A 215 15.62 -25.83 12.83
C GLY A 215 15.39 -26.50 11.49
N VAL A 216 14.31 -26.10 10.82
CA VAL A 216 14.05 -26.46 9.43
C VAL A 216 13.86 -25.19 8.61
N ALA A 217 14.63 -25.11 7.53
CA ALA A 217 14.55 -24.03 6.56
C ALA A 217 13.94 -24.53 5.24
N GLU A 218 13.16 -23.69 4.58
CA GLU A 218 12.69 -23.88 3.22
C GLU A 218 13.46 -22.93 2.30
N ILE A 219 14.17 -23.49 1.32
CA ILE A 219 14.96 -22.71 0.35
C ILE A 219 14.65 -23.26 -1.04
N ASP A 220 14.09 -22.41 -1.90
CA ASP A 220 13.66 -22.77 -3.25
C ASP A 220 12.70 -23.98 -3.29
N GLY A 221 11.79 -24.05 -2.32
CA GLY A 221 10.78 -25.11 -2.19
C GLY A 221 11.30 -26.43 -1.61
N GLU A 222 12.57 -26.48 -1.21
CA GLU A 222 13.22 -27.68 -0.68
C GLU A 222 13.46 -27.54 0.83
N LEU A 223 13.26 -28.64 1.57
CA LEU A 223 13.39 -28.67 3.03
C LEU A 223 14.81 -29.02 3.46
N TYR A 224 15.41 -28.13 4.24
CA TYR A 224 16.73 -28.30 4.84
C TYR A 224 16.59 -28.45 6.35
N LEU A 225 17.05 -29.59 6.88
CA LEU A 225 17.31 -29.74 8.31
C LEU A 225 18.55 -28.94 8.64
N VAL A 226 18.48 -28.08 9.64
CA VAL A 226 19.60 -27.27 10.08
C VAL A 226 20.10 -27.77 11.43
N GLU A 227 21.39 -28.10 11.47
CA GLU A 227 22.12 -28.34 12.72
C GLU A 227 23.13 -27.23 12.92
N MET A 228 23.27 -26.77 14.17
CA MET A 228 24.25 -25.80 14.57
C MET A 228 25.12 -26.32 15.72
N LYS A 229 26.44 -26.19 15.58
CA LYS A 229 27.40 -26.50 16.65
C LYS A 229 28.36 -25.36 16.97
N TRP A 230 28.35 -24.92 18.23
CA TRP A 230 29.37 -24.00 18.76
C TRP A 230 30.53 -24.78 19.42
N TRP A 231 31.58 -25.09 18.66
CA TRP A 231 32.77 -25.80 19.15
C TRP A 231 34.04 -24.96 19.01
N SER A 232 35.08 -25.30 19.78
CA SER A 232 36.39 -24.65 19.76
C SER A 232 37.41 -25.36 18.86
N LYS A 233 37.16 -26.62 18.50
CA LYS A 233 38.02 -27.44 17.65
C LYS A 233 37.30 -27.81 16.36
N PRO A 234 38.03 -28.03 15.26
CA PRO A 234 37.42 -28.46 14.01
C PRO A 234 36.58 -29.73 14.16
N LEU A 235 35.42 -29.77 13.51
CA LEU A 235 34.49 -30.89 13.59
C LEU A 235 34.96 -32.08 12.74
N GLY A 236 34.92 -33.27 13.34
CA GLY A 236 35.29 -34.54 12.72
C GLY A 236 34.11 -35.25 12.03
N PRO A 237 34.37 -36.39 11.36
CA PRO A 237 33.32 -37.21 10.75
C PRO A 237 32.22 -37.62 11.74
N GLY A 238 32.58 -37.97 12.98
CA GLY A 238 31.60 -38.34 14.01
C GLY A 238 30.63 -37.19 14.35
N ASP A 239 31.10 -35.95 14.32
CA ASP A 239 30.30 -34.78 14.68
C ASP A 239 29.22 -34.46 13.65
N VAL A 240 29.52 -34.67 12.36
CA VAL A 240 28.60 -34.45 11.23
C VAL A 240 27.72 -35.66 10.95
N SER A 241 28.19 -36.87 11.29
CA SER A 241 27.47 -38.14 11.02
C SER A 241 26.08 -38.17 11.63
N GLN A 242 25.91 -37.65 12.85
CA GLN A 242 24.61 -37.63 13.51
C GLN A 242 23.57 -36.86 12.69
N HIS A 243 23.94 -35.69 12.17
CA HIS A 243 23.05 -34.90 11.31
C HIS A 243 22.79 -35.61 9.97
N LEU A 244 23.82 -36.19 9.35
CA LEU A 244 23.67 -36.95 8.10
C LEU A 244 22.66 -38.09 8.25
N VAL A 245 22.73 -38.86 9.33
CA VAL A 245 21.78 -39.94 9.63
C VAL A 245 20.35 -39.40 9.73
N ARG A 246 20.14 -38.26 10.41
CA ARG A 246 18.83 -37.60 10.54
C ARG A 246 18.28 -37.16 9.19
N VAL A 247 19.13 -36.64 8.31
CA VAL A 247 18.76 -36.25 6.94
C VAL A 247 18.38 -37.47 6.12
N PHE A 248 19.20 -38.53 6.13
CA PHE A 248 18.94 -39.76 5.36
C PHE A 248 17.65 -40.46 5.78
N ASN A 249 17.28 -40.42 7.06
CA ASN A 249 16.07 -41.05 7.57
C ASN A 249 14.77 -40.31 7.18
N ARG A 250 14.85 -39.14 6.56
CA ARG A 250 13.68 -38.32 6.15
C ARG A 250 13.42 -38.30 4.64
N GLY A 251 14.15 -39.11 3.86
CA GLY A 251 13.91 -39.33 2.43
C GLY A 251 14.28 -38.16 1.54
N HIS A 252 13.47 -37.10 1.54
CA HIS A 252 13.65 -35.92 0.67
C HIS A 252 14.25 -34.71 1.39
N ALA A 253 14.55 -34.83 2.67
CA ALA A 253 15.20 -33.76 3.42
C ALA A 253 16.65 -33.60 2.97
N ARG A 254 17.11 -32.35 2.97
CA ARG A 254 18.49 -31.93 2.73
C ARG A 254 19.11 -31.46 4.05
N GLY A 255 20.44 -31.30 4.09
CA GLY A 255 21.16 -30.90 5.30
C GLY A 255 21.87 -29.57 5.16
N ILE A 256 21.77 -28.71 6.18
CA ILE A 256 22.68 -27.58 6.39
C ILE A 256 23.30 -27.78 7.77
N PHE A 257 24.63 -27.88 7.80
CA PHE A 257 25.37 -27.95 9.04
C PHE A 257 26.15 -26.66 9.22
N ILE A 258 25.89 -25.95 10.30
CA ILE A 258 26.57 -24.71 10.64
C ILE A 258 27.52 -24.95 11.82
N SER A 259 28.75 -24.45 11.73
CA SER A 259 29.74 -24.57 12.81
C SER A 259 30.44 -23.26 13.11
N ASN A 260 30.66 -22.97 14.39
CA ASN A 260 31.55 -21.89 14.80
C ASN A 260 33.03 -22.17 14.43
N SER A 261 33.44 -23.43 14.55
CA SER A 261 34.78 -23.89 14.20
C SER A 261 34.85 -24.36 12.75
N ASN A 262 36.06 -24.68 12.28
CA ASN A 262 36.23 -25.29 10.96
C ASN A 262 35.76 -26.77 10.93
N TYR A 263 35.83 -27.40 9.77
CA TYR A 263 35.66 -28.83 9.59
C TYR A 263 37.02 -29.47 9.30
N THR A 264 37.21 -30.71 9.73
CA THR A 264 38.36 -31.52 9.29
C THR A 264 38.18 -31.98 7.84
N ASP A 265 39.29 -32.23 7.13
CA ASP A 265 39.24 -32.75 5.76
C ASP A 265 38.43 -34.06 5.66
N ALA A 266 38.57 -34.93 6.67
CA ALA A 266 37.81 -36.18 6.74
C ALA A 266 36.29 -35.93 6.87
N ALA A 267 35.86 -34.91 7.61
CA ALA A 267 34.45 -34.55 7.71
C ALA A 267 33.92 -33.99 6.38
N ILE A 268 34.71 -33.15 5.70
CA ILE A 268 34.36 -32.60 4.38
C ILE A 268 34.23 -33.72 3.35
N ILE A 269 35.17 -34.68 3.35
CA ILE A 269 35.13 -35.86 2.48
C ILE A 269 33.87 -36.69 2.75
N SER A 270 33.53 -36.96 4.01
CA SER A 270 32.30 -37.69 4.39
C SER A 270 31.03 -37.00 3.89
N CYS A 271 30.94 -35.67 4.03
CA CYS A 271 29.83 -34.90 3.48
C CYS A 271 29.82 -34.92 1.95
N LYS A 272 31.00 -34.89 1.29
CA LYS A 272 31.13 -34.94 -0.17
C LYS A 272 30.67 -36.28 -0.73
N GLU A 273 30.98 -37.37 -0.06
CA GLU A 273 30.47 -38.71 -0.39
C GLU A 273 28.95 -38.79 -0.21
N SER A 274 28.42 -38.16 0.85
CA SER A 274 26.99 -38.10 1.13
C SER A 274 26.16 -37.39 0.06
N LEU A 275 26.77 -36.50 -0.73
CA LEU A 275 26.13 -35.82 -1.87
C LEU A 275 25.61 -36.78 -2.95
N GLN A 276 26.09 -38.03 -2.98
CA GLN A 276 25.53 -39.07 -3.86
C GLN A 276 24.09 -39.45 -3.49
N ARG A 277 23.67 -39.18 -2.25
CA ARG A 277 22.36 -39.57 -1.71
C ARG A 277 21.46 -38.37 -1.42
N THR A 278 22.00 -37.31 -0.82
CA THR A 278 21.24 -36.10 -0.49
C THR A 278 22.15 -34.87 -0.49
N VAL A 279 21.57 -33.69 -0.75
CA VAL A 279 22.32 -32.43 -0.70
C VAL A 279 22.63 -32.09 0.75
N VAL A 280 23.90 -31.88 1.05
CA VAL A 280 24.39 -31.44 2.36
C VAL A 280 25.36 -30.29 2.17
N VAL A 281 25.15 -29.21 2.93
CA VAL A 281 25.95 -28.00 2.88
C VAL A 281 26.60 -27.75 4.24
N LEU A 282 27.89 -27.45 4.22
CA LEU A 282 28.67 -27.01 5.37
C LEU A 282 28.83 -25.48 5.33
N CYS A 283 28.56 -24.82 6.45
CA CYS A 283 28.65 -23.37 6.57
C CYS A 283 29.38 -23.00 7.87
N LYS A 284 30.37 -22.11 7.80
CA LYS A 284 30.92 -21.52 9.01
C LYS A 284 30.00 -20.42 9.51
N LEU A 285 29.86 -20.32 10.83
CA LEU A 285 29.19 -19.19 11.47
C LEU A 285 29.89 -17.87 11.13
N GLU A 286 31.21 -17.89 10.99
CA GLU A 286 32.00 -16.75 10.53
C GLU A 286 31.49 -16.16 9.20
N GLU A 287 31.06 -17.00 8.26
CA GLU A 287 30.52 -16.53 6.97
C GLU A 287 29.20 -15.77 7.17
N ILE A 288 28.37 -16.23 8.10
CA ILE A 288 27.12 -15.56 8.47
C ILE A 288 27.40 -14.24 9.18
N VAL A 289 28.40 -14.20 10.08
CA VAL A 289 28.83 -12.97 10.75
C VAL A 289 29.30 -11.93 9.72
N LEU A 290 30.20 -12.31 8.81
CA LEU A 290 30.71 -11.42 7.76
C LEU A 290 29.59 -10.95 6.84
N LEU A 291 28.65 -11.84 6.49
CA LEU A 291 27.47 -11.51 5.69
C LEU A 291 26.61 -10.44 6.37
N LEU A 292 26.37 -10.56 7.67
CA LEU A 292 25.60 -9.59 8.45
C LEU A 292 26.33 -8.24 8.58
N GLU A 293 27.66 -8.26 8.70
CA GLU A 293 28.48 -7.03 8.71
C GLU A 293 28.47 -6.30 7.36
N GLN A 294 28.37 -7.05 6.26
CA GLN A 294 28.29 -6.50 4.91
C GLN A 294 26.85 -6.17 4.47
N GLU A 295 25.86 -6.32 5.36
CA GLU A 295 24.43 -6.16 5.05
C GLU A 295 23.99 -6.98 3.81
N ARG A 296 24.56 -8.18 3.61
CA ARG A 296 24.25 -9.07 2.49
C ARG A 296 23.12 -10.05 2.83
N ASP A 297 22.46 -10.58 1.80
CA ASP A 297 21.36 -11.53 1.94
C ASP A 297 21.84 -12.96 2.22
N LEU A 298 21.37 -13.53 3.33
CA LEU A 298 21.70 -14.90 3.74
C LEU A 298 21.22 -15.94 2.73
N THR A 299 20.04 -15.70 2.13
CA THR A 299 19.44 -16.63 1.19
C THR A 299 20.33 -16.81 -0.03
N THR A 300 20.91 -15.70 -0.53
CA THR A 300 21.88 -15.72 -1.62
C THR A 300 23.14 -16.54 -1.27
N LEU A 301 23.71 -16.38 -0.06
CA LEU A 301 24.86 -17.17 0.39
C LEU A 301 24.53 -18.67 0.41
N LEU A 302 23.38 -19.04 1.00
CA LEU A 302 22.97 -20.44 1.08
C LEU A 302 22.74 -21.04 -0.30
N LYS A 303 22.10 -20.31 -1.22
CA LYS A 303 21.90 -20.75 -2.62
C LYS A 303 23.22 -20.98 -3.34
N GLN A 304 24.20 -20.10 -3.19
CA GLN A 304 25.54 -20.29 -3.78
C GLN A 304 26.20 -21.57 -3.29
N LYS A 305 26.15 -21.81 -1.97
CA LYS A 305 26.68 -23.04 -1.37
C LYS A 305 25.91 -24.30 -1.81
N ILE A 306 24.58 -24.22 -1.90
CA ILE A 306 23.73 -25.30 -2.41
C ILE A 306 24.08 -25.61 -3.87
N HIS A 307 24.23 -24.59 -4.71
CA HIS A 307 24.63 -24.77 -6.10
C HIS A 307 26.01 -25.43 -6.21
N ALA A 308 27.00 -24.97 -5.45
CA ALA A 308 28.32 -25.59 -5.44
C ALA A 308 28.29 -27.05 -4.95
N ALA A 309 27.44 -27.37 -3.96
CA ALA A 309 27.25 -28.74 -3.51
C ALA A 309 26.64 -29.64 -4.59
N ILE A 310 25.67 -29.14 -5.35
CA ILE A 310 24.98 -29.90 -6.41
C ILE A 310 25.84 -30.03 -7.67
N ILE A 311 26.38 -28.91 -8.16
CA ILE A 311 27.05 -28.82 -9.47
C ILE A 311 28.49 -29.31 -9.36
N ASP A 312 29.25 -28.77 -8.40
CA ASP A 312 30.69 -29.00 -8.28
C ASP A 312 31.05 -30.15 -7.32
N LYS A 313 30.03 -30.80 -6.74
CA LYS A 313 30.18 -31.75 -5.62
C LYS A 313 31.03 -31.17 -4.49
N ASN A 314 30.82 -29.90 -4.18
CA ASN A 314 31.55 -29.17 -3.15
C ASN A 314 30.62 -28.80 -1.97
N PRO A 315 30.54 -29.64 -0.91
CA PRO A 315 29.68 -29.37 0.22
C PRO A 315 30.20 -28.22 1.09
N PHE A 316 31.45 -27.79 0.95
CA PHE A 316 32.09 -26.74 1.74
C PHE A 316 32.66 -25.64 0.85
N TYR A 317 31.78 -24.98 0.10
CA TYR A 317 32.13 -23.84 -0.74
C TYR A 317 32.15 -22.53 0.06
N THR A 318 33.19 -21.72 -0.08
CA THR A 318 33.30 -20.37 0.49
C THR A 318 33.32 -19.34 -0.65
N PRO A 319 32.25 -18.53 -0.83
CA PRO A 319 32.15 -17.55 -1.92
C PRO A 319 33.03 -16.32 -1.78
#